data_AF-A0AA39N0Q5-F1
#
_entry.id   AF-A0AA39N0Q5-F1
#
_cell.length_a   1.000
_cell.length_b   1.000
_cell.length_c   1.000
_cell.angle_alpha   90.00
_cell.angle_beta   90.00
_cell.angle_gamma   90.00
#
_symmetry.space_group_name_H-M   'P 1'
#
loop_
_entity.id
_entity.type
_entity.pdbx_description
1 polymer ?
#
loop_
_entity_poly.entity_id
_entity_poly.type
_entity_poly.pdbx_seq_one_letter_code
_entity_poly.pdbx_strand_id
1 'polypeptide(L)'
;MTVRFINYRLALYIFVFLLSGTVLGLAGHLASVFLPNLHKDFTIFALIIPALTIFAFMITLQWAQARTEAVVLFILTALWLAMGAWSNDIIGTIQCDSLSGQRVATKNGDMSGQSYCYEMKVIEAFSWMNFVLFAISFIILLALVTQAQKFGRYDIWRDPIKELGWFGEWPGYYNTSPGMPHYPAGGYVPYGVPMQAGTGITQQAGNSIVIQPGVHGQPPTITQVPFGSAIHP
;
A
#
# COMPACT_ATOMS: atom_id res chain seq x y z
N MET A 1 10.70 3.62 -5.94
CA MET A 1 9.59 2.73 -6.36
C MET A 1 10.13 1.36 -6.71
N THR A 2 9.80 0.36 -5.90
CA THR A 2 10.05 -1.05 -6.22
C THR A 2 8.85 -1.56 -7.03
N VAL A 3 9.08 -2.11 -8.23
CA VAL A 3 8.00 -2.56 -9.13
C VAL A 3 7.12 -3.62 -8.44
N ARG A 4 7.74 -4.46 -7.62
CA ARG A 4 7.06 -5.51 -6.86
C ARG A 4 6.07 -4.97 -5.83
N PHE A 5 6.47 -3.97 -5.06
CA PHE A 5 5.60 -3.39 -4.03
C PHE A 5 4.38 -2.70 -4.64
N ILE A 6 4.57 -2.00 -5.76
CA ILE A 6 3.45 -1.37 -6.48
C ILE A 6 2.47 -2.43 -6.99
N ASN A 7 2.98 -3.52 -7.56
CA ASN A 7 2.14 -4.59 -8.08
C ASN A 7 1.33 -5.27 -6.97
N TYR A 8 1.94 -5.58 -5.83
CA TYR A 8 1.22 -6.16 -4.69
C TYR A 8 0.18 -5.20 -4.10
N ARG A 9 0.53 -3.92 -3.96
CA ARG A 9 -0.38 -2.89 -3.45
C ARG A 9 -1.57 -2.68 -4.39
N LEU A 10 -1.33 -2.63 -5.69
CA LEU A 10 -2.37 -2.50 -6.72
C LEU A 10 -3.26 -3.74 -6.77
N ALA A 11 -2.69 -4.94 -6.67
CA ALA A 11 -3.47 -6.17 -6.60
C ALA A 11 -4.39 -6.19 -5.37
N LEU A 12 -3.88 -5.78 -4.20
CA LEU A 12 -4.67 -5.66 -2.98
C LEU A 12 -5.82 -4.66 -3.15
N TYR A 13 -5.56 -3.48 -3.71
CA TYR A 13 -6.59 -2.48 -3.92
C TYR A 13 -7.66 -2.92 -4.91
N ILE A 14 -7.29 -3.57 -6.02
CA ILE A 14 -8.27 -4.13 -6.96
C ILE A 14 -9.13 -5.18 -6.25
N PHE A 15 -8.51 -6.06 -5.48
CA PHE A 15 -9.23 -7.11 -4.78
C PHE A 15 -10.24 -6.54 -3.78
N VAL A 16 -9.81 -5.62 -2.92
CA VAL A 16 -10.69 -4.98 -1.93
C VAL A 16 -11.76 -4.11 -2.61
N PHE A 17 -11.45 -3.46 -3.74
CA PHE A 17 -12.43 -2.71 -4.51
C PHE A 17 -13.58 -3.61 -5.01
N LEU A 18 -13.26 -4.79 -5.53
CA LEU A 18 -14.27 -5.76 -5.97
C LEU A 18 -15.12 -6.25 -4.80
N LEU A 19 -14.49 -6.62 -3.67
CA LEU A 19 -15.20 -7.06 -2.47
C LEU A 19 -16.07 -5.94 -1.85
N SER A 20 -15.60 -4.70 -1.87
CA SER A 20 -16.39 -3.57 -1.37
C SER A 20 -17.55 -3.26 -2.32
N GLY A 21 -17.33 -3.41 -3.63
CA GLY A 21 -18.37 -3.23 -4.66
C GLY A 21 -19.49 -4.26 -4.54
N THR A 22 -19.18 -5.53 -4.26
CA THR A 22 -20.21 -6.56 -4.04
C THR A 22 -21.07 -6.26 -2.81
N VAL A 23 -20.44 -5.88 -1.69
CA VAL A 23 -21.17 -5.49 -0.47
C VAL A 23 -22.01 -4.24 -0.71
N LEU A 24 -21.49 -3.23 -1.42
CA LEU A 24 -22.24 -2.03 -1.77
C LEU A 24 -23.46 -2.34 -2.66
N GLY A 25 -23.31 -3.24 -3.62
CA GLY A 25 -24.41 -3.68 -4.49
C GLY A 25 -25.53 -4.36 -3.72
N LEU A 26 -25.18 -5.30 -2.82
CA LEU A 26 -26.15 -5.98 -1.95
C LEU A 26 -26.80 -5.01 -0.96
N ALA A 27 -26.01 -4.17 -0.30
CA ALA A 27 -26.54 -3.13 0.59
C ALA A 27 -27.46 -2.15 -0.15
N GLY A 28 -27.16 -1.80 -1.41
CA GLY A 28 -28.02 -0.99 -2.27
C GLY A 28 -29.34 -1.67 -2.61
N HIS A 29 -29.32 -2.98 -2.89
CA HIS A 29 -30.54 -3.76 -3.08
C HIS A 29 -31.40 -3.76 -1.81
N LEU A 30 -30.82 -4.12 -0.66
CA LEU A 30 -31.48 -4.08 0.65
C LEU A 30 -32.03 -2.69 0.97
N ALA A 31 -31.28 -1.64 0.65
CA ALA A 31 -31.71 -0.25 0.84
C ALA A 31 -32.95 0.10 0.03
N SER A 32 -33.01 -0.36 -1.22
CA SER A 32 -34.17 -0.14 -2.09
C SER A 32 -35.44 -0.81 -1.57
N VAL A 33 -35.31 -1.90 -0.81
CA VAL A 33 -36.41 -2.73 -0.31
C VAL A 33 -36.85 -2.35 1.11
N PHE A 34 -35.90 -2.07 2.01
CA PHE A 34 -36.15 -1.92 3.44
C PHE A 34 -36.27 -0.47 3.93
N LEU A 35 -35.61 0.50 3.27
CA LEU A 35 -35.79 1.90 3.66
C LEU A 35 -37.17 2.45 3.27
N PRO A 36 -37.82 3.25 4.14
CA PRO A 36 -37.27 3.83 5.38
C PRO A 36 -37.64 3.08 6.69
N ASN A 37 -38.49 2.07 6.65
CA ASN A 37 -39.25 1.64 7.84
C ASN A 37 -38.69 0.40 8.58
N LEU A 38 -37.81 -0.41 7.96
CA LEU A 38 -37.31 -1.65 8.55
C LEU A 38 -35.78 -1.76 8.44
N HIS A 39 -35.11 -2.24 9.50
CA HIS A 39 -33.64 -2.46 9.55
C HIS A 39 -32.78 -1.28 9.02
N LYS A 40 -33.24 -0.04 9.23
CA LYS A 40 -32.63 1.16 8.66
C LYS A 40 -31.18 1.37 9.13
N ASP A 41 -30.88 1.09 10.40
CA ASP A 41 -29.58 1.43 10.99
C ASP A 41 -28.46 0.57 10.38
N PHE A 42 -28.67 -0.75 10.29
CA PHE A 42 -27.73 -1.65 9.64
C PHE A 42 -27.59 -1.35 8.15
N THR A 43 -28.71 -1.13 7.45
CA THR A 43 -28.68 -0.90 6.00
C THR A 43 -27.94 0.40 5.63
N ILE A 44 -28.12 1.46 6.42
CA ILE A 44 -27.38 2.72 6.25
C ILE A 44 -25.88 2.49 6.52
N PHE A 45 -25.54 1.78 7.58
CA PHE A 45 -24.15 1.47 7.92
C PHE A 45 -23.46 0.64 6.83
N ALA A 46 -24.17 -0.37 6.29
CA ALA A 46 -23.72 -1.25 5.21
C ALA A 46 -23.52 -0.53 3.88
N LEU A 47 -24.17 0.62 3.66
CA LEU A 47 -23.92 1.49 2.50
C LEU A 47 -22.69 2.39 2.69
N ILE A 48 -22.56 2.99 3.88
CA ILE A 48 -21.55 4.03 4.14
C ILE A 48 -20.14 3.44 4.12
N ILE A 49 -19.91 2.29 4.75
CA ILE A 49 -18.56 1.71 4.87
C ILE A 49 -17.94 1.35 3.52
N PRO A 50 -18.58 0.56 2.64
CA PRO A 50 -17.98 0.24 1.35
C PRO A 50 -17.82 1.48 0.47
N ALA A 51 -18.74 2.45 0.53
CA ALA A 51 -18.59 3.72 -0.17
C ALA A 51 -17.36 4.53 0.33
N LEU A 52 -17.21 4.63 1.65
CA LEU A 52 -16.05 5.27 2.29
C LEU A 52 -14.76 4.54 1.95
N THR A 53 -14.78 3.19 1.90
CA THR A 53 -13.64 2.37 1.53
C THR A 53 -13.16 2.68 0.11
N ILE A 54 -14.08 2.73 -0.85
CA ILE A 54 -13.78 3.06 -2.25
C ILE A 54 -13.21 4.48 -2.34
N PHE A 55 -13.86 5.45 -1.70
CA PHE A 55 -13.41 6.85 -1.71
C PHE A 55 -12.03 7.05 -1.08
N ALA A 56 -11.81 6.43 0.10
CA ALA A 56 -10.55 6.50 0.81
C ALA A 56 -9.38 5.90 0.00
N PHE A 57 -9.64 4.82 -0.74
CA PHE A 57 -8.62 4.25 -1.62
C PHE A 57 -8.32 5.09 -2.85
N MET A 58 -9.33 5.71 -3.46
CA MET A 58 -9.08 6.65 -4.57
C MET A 58 -8.18 7.81 -4.14
N ILE A 59 -8.38 8.34 -2.93
CA ILE A 59 -7.53 9.40 -2.36
C ILE A 59 -6.13 8.86 -2.06
N THR A 60 -6.04 7.72 -1.39
CA THR A 60 -4.75 7.11 -0.98
C THR A 60 -3.88 6.73 -2.17
N LEU A 61 -4.47 6.41 -3.32
CA LEU A 61 -3.75 6.16 -4.58
C LEU A 61 -3.05 7.41 -5.12
N GLN A 62 -3.68 8.58 -4.99
CA GLN A 62 -3.15 9.86 -5.45
C GLN A 62 -2.11 10.42 -4.46
N TRP A 63 -2.40 10.38 -3.15
CA TRP A 63 -1.60 11.02 -2.10
C TRP A 63 -1.17 10.01 -1.03
N ALA A 64 -0.25 9.11 -1.40
CA ALA A 64 0.18 8.00 -0.55
C ALA A 64 1.26 8.42 0.47
N GLN A 65 0.87 8.82 1.68
CA GLN A 65 1.78 8.99 2.83
C GLN A 65 1.60 7.86 3.86
N ALA A 66 2.70 7.42 4.49
CA ALA A 66 2.69 6.34 5.47
C ALA A 66 1.78 6.65 6.68
N ARG A 67 1.82 7.90 7.17
CA ARG A 67 0.96 8.35 8.28
C ARG A 67 -0.52 8.29 7.94
N THR A 68 -0.92 8.81 6.79
CA THR A 68 -2.34 8.86 6.41
C THR A 68 -2.85 7.46 6.11
N GLU A 69 -2.05 6.63 5.44
CA GLU A 69 -2.43 5.25 5.14
C GLU A 69 -2.61 4.40 6.40
N ALA A 70 -1.74 4.55 7.41
CA ALA A 70 -1.91 3.85 8.68
C ALA A 70 -3.23 4.22 9.39
N VAL A 71 -3.58 5.51 9.44
CA VAL A 71 -4.84 5.98 10.05
C VAL A 71 -6.04 5.47 9.27
N VAL A 72 -6.01 5.55 7.94
CA VAL A 72 -7.09 5.07 7.07
C VAL A 72 -7.28 3.56 7.23
N LEU A 73 -6.20 2.78 7.16
CA LEU A 73 -6.25 1.33 7.34
C LEU A 73 -6.80 0.95 8.72
N PHE A 74 -6.40 1.66 9.78
CA PHE A 74 -6.93 1.40 11.13
C PHE A 74 -8.45 1.64 11.22
N ILE A 75 -8.92 2.80 10.73
CA ILE A 75 -10.34 3.15 10.74
C ILE A 75 -11.15 2.16 9.89
N LEU A 76 -10.68 1.85 8.68
CA LEU A 76 -11.35 0.87 7.81
C LEU A 76 -11.38 -0.52 8.44
N THR A 77 -10.29 -0.96 9.06
CA THR A 77 -10.24 -2.25 9.77
C THR A 77 -11.33 -2.31 10.84
N ALA A 78 -11.45 -1.27 11.68
CA ALA A 78 -12.45 -1.23 12.75
C ALA A 78 -13.88 -1.21 12.20
N LEU A 79 -14.14 -0.45 11.12
CA LEU A 79 -15.46 -0.38 10.49
C LEU A 79 -15.88 -1.71 9.85
N TRP A 80 -14.98 -2.37 9.14
CA TRP A 80 -15.24 -3.68 8.54
C TRP A 80 -15.42 -4.79 9.58
N LEU A 81 -14.66 -4.74 10.69
CA LEU A 81 -14.88 -5.62 11.84
C LEU A 81 -16.27 -5.43 12.44
N ALA A 82 -16.67 -4.17 12.66
CA ALA A 82 -17.98 -3.85 13.20
C ALA A 82 -19.11 -4.32 12.28
N MET A 83 -18.95 -4.18 10.96
CA MET A 83 -19.93 -4.70 9.99
C MET A 83 -20.04 -6.22 10.05
N GLY A 84 -18.90 -6.93 10.06
CA GLY A 84 -18.89 -8.39 10.20
C GLY A 84 -19.56 -8.86 11.49
N ALA A 85 -19.20 -8.26 12.63
CA ALA A 85 -19.78 -8.60 13.92
C ALA A 85 -21.29 -8.31 13.99
N TRP A 86 -21.75 -7.16 13.49
CA TRP A 86 -23.16 -6.79 13.49
C TRP A 86 -23.99 -7.66 12.55
N SER A 87 -23.46 -8.00 11.37
CA SER A 87 -24.15 -8.91 10.44
C SER A 87 -24.38 -10.30 11.04
N ASN A 88 -23.41 -10.81 11.81
CA ASN A 88 -23.54 -12.07 12.54
C ASN A 88 -24.57 -11.97 13.68
N ASP A 89 -24.68 -10.84 14.36
CA ASP A 89 -25.69 -10.62 15.42
C ASP A 89 -27.12 -10.60 14.86
N ILE A 90 -27.33 -10.03 13.67
CA ILE A 90 -28.66 -9.96 13.03
C ILE A 90 -29.14 -11.33 12.57
N ILE A 91 -28.27 -12.12 11.92
CA ILE A 91 -28.67 -13.42 11.35
C ILE A 91 -28.58 -14.54 12.39
N GLY A 92 -27.57 -14.50 13.25
CA GLY A 92 -27.20 -15.60 14.12
C GLY A 92 -26.70 -16.84 13.36
N THR A 93 -26.82 -17.99 14.02
CA THR A 93 -26.35 -19.30 13.54
C THR A 93 -27.38 -20.08 12.72
N ILE A 94 -28.45 -19.42 12.27
CA ILE A 94 -29.52 -20.06 11.50
C ILE A 94 -29.03 -20.48 10.11
N GLN A 95 -29.52 -21.62 9.63
CA GLN A 95 -29.29 -22.06 8.26
C GLN A 95 -30.33 -21.42 7.33
N CYS A 96 -29.90 -20.81 6.22
CA CYS A 96 -30.83 -20.11 5.34
C CYS A 96 -31.90 -21.05 4.73
N ASP A 97 -31.62 -22.35 4.61
CA ASP A 97 -32.56 -23.34 4.09
C ASP A 97 -33.73 -23.65 5.04
N SER A 98 -33.53 -23.45 6.35
CA SER A 98 -34.62 -23.63 7.33
C SER A 98 -35.64 -22.50 7.31
N LEU A 99 -35.35 -21.39 6.61
CA LEU A 99 -36.25 -20.25 6.40
C LEU A 99 -37.12 -20.41 5.14
N SER A 100 -37.13 -21.58 4.52
CA SER A 100 -37.99 -21.88 3.38
C SER A 100 -39.47 -21.62 3.72
N GLY A 101 -40.13 -20.80 2.90
CA GLY A 101 -41.53 -20.40 3.10
C GLY A 101 -41.74 -19.23 4.08
N GLN A 102 -40.72 -18.81 4.83
CA GLN A 102 -40.80 -17.61 5.66
C GLN A 102 -40.66 -16.34 4.80
N ARG A 103 -41.39 -15.29 5.18
CA ARG A 103 -41.39 -14.01 4.47
C ARG A 103 -41.02 -12.88 5.43
N VAL A 104 -40.21 -11.96 4.93
CA VAL A 104 -39.78 -10.74 5.64
C VAL A 104 -40.53 -9.57 5.05
N ALA A 105 -41.18 -8.78 5.91
CA ALA A 105 -41.90 -7.58 5.49
C ALA A 105 -40.93 -6.56 4.86
N THR A 106 -41.35 -5.94 3.77
CA THR A 106 -40.63 -4.88 3.06
C THR A 106 -41.53 -3.67 2.92
N LYS A 107 -41.01 -2.55 2.40
CA LYS A 107 -41.81 -1.33 2.28
C LYS A 107 -43.02 -1.45 1.34
N ASN A 108 -42.97 -2.34 0.35
CA ASN A 108 -43.98 -2.47 -0.72
C ASN A 108 -44.56 -3.90 -0.85
N GLY A 109 -44.35 -4.77 0.13
CA GLY A 109 -44.73 -6.18 0.07
C GLY A 109 -43.80 -7.03 0.92
N ASP A 110 -43.50 -8.25 0.48
CA ASP A 110 -42.69 -9.19 1.26
C ASP A 110 -41.58 -9.82 0.43
N MET A 111 -40.40 -10.02 1.02
CA MET A 111 -39.27 -10.75 0.45
C MET A 111 -39.18 -12.14 1.06
N SER A 112 -38.61 -13.12 0.35
CA SER A 112 -38.31 -14.43 0.94
C SER A 112 -37.26 -14.28 2.06
N GLY A 113 -37.53 -14.86 3.22
CA GLY A 113 -36.58 -14.88 4.34
C GLY A 113 -35.29 -15.62 3.99
N GLN A 114 -35.38 -16.62 3.10
CA GLN A 114 -34.23 -17.35 2.60
C GLN A 114 -33.32 -16.46 1.74
N SER A 115 -33.87 -15.67 0.80
CA SER A 115 -33.06 -14.75 -0.01
C SER A 115 -32.42 -13.67 0.84
N TYR A 116 -33.14 -13.13 1.83
CA TYR A 116 -32.59 -12.15 2.77
C TYR A 116 -31.43 -12.75 3.58
N CYS A 117 -31.58 -13.97 4.09
CA CYS A 117 -30.52 -14.68 4.81
C CYS A 117 -29.27 -14.87 3.95
N TYR A 118 -29.42 -15.27 2.68
CA TYR A 118 -28.30 -15.43 1.76
C TYR A 118 -27.58 -14.11 1.49
N GLU A 119 -28.30 -13.03 1.20
CA GLU A 119 -27.68 -11.71 0.98
C GLU A 119 -26.91 -11.23 2.21
N MET A 120 -27.48 -11.40 3.40
CA MET A 120 -26.84 -11.02 4.65
C MET A 120 -25.61 -11.89 4.98
N LYS A 121 -25.64 -13.20 4.71
CA LYS A 121 -24.48 -14.09 4.90
C LYS A 121 -23.34 -13.76 3.94
N VAL A 122 -23.66 -13.32 2.72
CA VAL A 122 -22.67 -12.85 1.76
C VAL A 122 -22.02 -11.54 2.24
N ILE A 123 -22.81 -10.59 2.77
CA ILE A 123 -22.29 -9.37 3.39
C ILE A 123 -21.38 -9.71 4.57
N GLU A 124 -21.79 -10.64 5.44
CA GLU A 124 -20.99 -11.11 6.57
C GLU A 124 -19.63 -11.66 6.11
N ALA A 125 -19.62 -12.61 5.18
CA ALA A 125 -18.41 -13.26 4.69
C ALA A 125 -17.42 -12.27 4.06
N PHE A 126 -17.91 -11.39 3.17
CA PHE A 126 -17.05 -10.39 2.55
C PHE A 126 -16.58 -9.31 3.52
N SER A 127 -17.36 -9.00 4.55
CA SER A 127 -16.93 -8.08 5.61
C SER A 127 -15.76 -8.62 6.41
N TRP A 128 -15.84 -9.90 6.81
CA TRP A 128 -14.73 -10.59 7.48
C TRP A 128 -13.50 -10.69 6.59
N MET A 129 -13.68 -10.99 5.31
CA MET A 129 -12.57 -11.04 4.36
C MET A 129 -11.87 -9.69 4.22
N ASN A 130 -12.62 -8.60 4.07
CA ASN A 130 -12.07 -7.25 4.02
C ASN A 130 -11.35 -6.90 5.33
N PHE A 131 -11.96 -7.19 6.49
CA PHE A 131 -11.33 -6.98 7.79
C PHE A 131 -9.95 -7.66 7.88
N VAL A 132 -9.86 -8.95 7.51
CA VAL A 132 -8.60 -9.69 7.55
C VAL A 132 -7.55 -9.08 6.62
N LEU A 133 -7.93 -8.69 5.40
CA LEU A 133 -7.02 -8.05 4.45
C LEU A 133 -6.50 -6.70 4.97
N PHE A 134 -7.38 -5.89 5.54
CA PHE A 134 -7.01 -4.61 6.13
C PHE A 134 -6.10 -4.78 7.36
N ALA A 135 -6.42 -5.73 8.24
CA ALA A 135 -5.61 -6.04 9.41
C ALA A 135 -4.21 -6.50 9.02
N ILE A 136 -4.09 -7.42 8.06
CA ILE A 136 -2.80 -7.89 7.54
C ILE A 136 -2.02 -6.72 6.91
N SER A 137 -2.68 -5.90 6.10
CA SER A 137 -2.05 -4.72 5.47
C SER A 137 -1.54 -3.72 6.49
N PHE A 138 -2.32 -3.48 7.55
CA PHE A 138 -1.95 -2.60 8.65
C PHE A 138 -0.73 -3.14 9.41
N ILE A 139 -0.72 -4.44 9.74
CA ILE A 139 0.41 -5.09 10.41
C ILE A 139 1.69 -5.01 9.55
N ILE A 140 1.58 -5.29 8.24
CA ILE A 140 2.71 -5.20 7.31
C ILE A 140 3.25 -3.76 7.25
N LEU A 141 2.37 -2.76 7.16
CA LEU A 141 2.78 -1.35 7.16
C LEU A 141 3.55 -1.00 8.44
N LEU A 142 3.03 -1.37 9.61
CA LEU A 142 3.69 -1.13 10.89
C LEU A 142 5.04 -1.84 10.98
N ALA A 143 5.14 -3.09 10.52
CA ALA A 143 6.38 -3.84 10.52
C ALA A 143 7.44 -3.16 9.63
N LEU A 144 7.06 -2.74 8.42
CA LEU A 144 7.94 -2.08 7.47
C LEU A 144 8.42 -0.72 7.98
N VAL A 145 7.51 0.08 8.56
CA VAL A 145 7.87 1.38 9.15
C VAL A 145 8.81 1.21 10.34
N THR A 146 8.53 0.25 11.23
CA THR A 146 9.38 -0.06 12.39
C THR A 146 10.77 -0.51 11.95
N GLN A 147 10.85 -1.36 10.91
CA GLN A 147 12.12 -1.78 10.33
C GLN A 147 12.92 -0.61 9.77
N ALA A 148 12.27 0.30 9.04
CA ALA A 148 12.93 1.46 8.46
C ALA A 148 13.44 2.46 9.53
N GLN A 149 12.70 2.63 10.64
CA GLN A 149 13.17 3.42 11.79
C GLN A 149 14.41 2.80 12.44
N LYS A 150 14.50 1.47 12.54
CA LYS A 150 15.70 0.77 13.04
C LYS A 150 16.94 1.02 12.17
N PHE A 151 16.76 1.28 10.87
CA PHE A 151 17.83 1.65 9.94
C PHE A 151 18.16 3.16 9.94
N GLY A 152 17.66 3.93 10.92
CA GLY A 152 18.02 5.34 11.12
C GLY A 152 17.22 6.34 10.29
N ARG A 153 16.13 5.92 9.63
CA ARG A 153 15.20 6.84 8.95
C ARG A 153 14.13 7.34 9.92
N TYR A 154 14.40 8.47 10.56
CA TYR A 154 13.51 9.03 11.60
C TYR A 154 12.23 9.68 11.05
N ASP A 155 12.24 10.23 9.82
CA ASP A 155 11.08 10.94 9.21
C ASP A 155 10.25 10.10 8.22
N ILE A 156 10.37 8.77 8.32
CA ILE A 156 9.72 7.78 7.44
C ILE A 156 8.19 7.95 7.32
N TRP A 157 7.56 8.55 8.34
CA TRP A 157 6.11 8.74 8.41
C TRP A 157 5.59 9.83 7.48
N ARG A 158 6.44 10.81 7.13
CA ARG A 158 6.11 11.91 6.21
C ARG A 158 6.45 11.57 4.76
N ASP A 159 7.37 10.64 4.57
CA ASP A 159 7.84 10.25 3.25
C ASP A 159 6.75 9.54 2.42
N PRO A 160 6.67 9.79 1.09
CA PRO A 160 5.74 9.10 0.22
C PRO A 160 6.09 7.62 0.12
N ILE A 161 5.15 6.72 0.41
CA ILE A 161 5.37 5.25 0.45
C ILE A 161 6.01 4.71 -0.85
N LYS A 162 5.74 5.36 -1.98
CA LYS A 162 6.26 4.98 -3.30
C LYS A 162 7.79 5.19 -3.41
N GLU A 163 8.35 6.11 -2.65
CA GLU A 163 9.77 6.50 -2.71
C GLU A 163 10.65 5.65 -1.80
N LEU A 164 10.06 4.82 -0.93
CA LEU A 164 10.81 3.98 0.00
C LEU A 164 11.20 2.65 -0.63
N GLY A 165 12.50 2.31 -0.53
CA GLY A 165 13.05 1.02 -0.93
C GLY A 165 12.78 -0.04 0.14
N TRP A 166 11.53 -0.51 0.23
CA TRP A 166 11.09 -1.45 1.28
C TRP A 166 11.83 -2.81 1.26
N PHE A 167 12.42 -3.19 0.12
CA PHE A 167 13.07 -4.49 -0.10
C PHE A 167 14.54 -4.39 -0.53
N GLY A 168 15.25 -3.33 -0.11
CA GLY A 168 16.67 -3.14 -0.47
C GLY A 168 16.90 -2.72 -1.94
N GLU A 169 15.82 -2.43 -2.66
CA GLU A 169 15.85 -1.93 -4.04
C GLU A 169 15.87 -0.39 -4.04
N TRP A 170 16.70 0.22 -4.89
CA TRP A 170 16.89 1.68 -4.95
C TRP A 170 15.61 2.41 -5.43
N PRO A 171 15.27 3.57 -4.85
CA PRO A 171 14.15 4.39 -5.31
C PRO A 171 14.35 4.84 -6.76
N GLY A 172 13.50 4.36 -7.68
CA GLY A 172 13.51 4.80 -9.08
C GLY A 172 13.96 3.74 -10.08
N TYR A 173 14.23 2.52 -9.61
CA TYR A 173 14.53 1.39 -10.49
C TYR A 173 13.24 0.87 -11.15
N TYR A 174 12.83 1.55 -12.23
CA TYR A 174 12.02 0.91 -13.25
C TYR A 174 12.81 -0.28 -13.80
N ASN A 175 12.13 -1.40 -14.04
CA ASN A 175 12.68 -2.56 -14.77
C ASN A 175 13.41 -2.07 -16.04
N THR A 176 14.72 -1.88 -15.94
CA THR A 176 15.57 -1.84 -17.12
C THR A 176 15.76 -3.31 -17.50
N SER A 177 15.40 -3.59 -18.75
CA SER A 177 15.46 -4.90 -19.41
C SER A 177 16.65 -5.77 -18.99
N PRO A 178 16.51 -7.12 -19.05
CA PRO A 178 17.62 -8.03 -18.80
C PRO A 178 18.76 -7.71 -19.77
N GLY A 179 19.84 -7.10 -19.27
CA GLY A 179 21.00 -6.78 -20.10
C GLY A 179 21.87 -5.58 -19.66
N MET A 180 21.49 -4.78 -18.66
CA MET A 180 22.33 -3.64 -18.26
C MET A 180 23.39 -4.01 -17.20
N PRO A 181 24.68 -3.65 -17.40
CA PRO A 181 25.78 -4.05 -16.52
C PRO A 181 25.66 -3.49 -15.11
N HIS A 182 25.82 -4.39 -14.16
CA HIS A 182 25.86 -4.15 -12.73
C HIS A 182 27.10 -3.30 -12.37
N TYR A 183 26.92 -2.05 -11.96
CA TYR A 183 27.99 -1.28 -11.30
C TYR A 183 27.98 -1.59 -9.79
N PRO A 184 29.14 -1.93 -9.19
CA PRO A 184 29.21 -2.27 -7.78
C PRO A 184 29.39 -1.03 -6.89
N ALA A 185 28.74 -1.11 -5.72
CA ALA A 185 29.21 -0.68 -4.41
C ALA A 185 29.54 0.81 -4.14
N GLY A 186 28.84 1.34 -3.13
CA GLY A 186 29.45 2.10 -2.04
C GLY A 186 29.60 3.61 -2.23
N GLY A 187 29.03 4.37 -1.28
CA GLY A 187 29.46 5.74 -1.00
C GLY A 187 28.41 6.81 -1.24
N TYR A 188 28.11 7.57 -0.18
CA TYR A 188 27.45 8.86 -0.21
C TYR A 188 28.00 9.76 -1.33
N VAL A 189 27.12 10.31 -2.18
CA VAL A 189 27.45 11.41 -3.11
C VAL A 189 26.73 12.68 -2.65
N PRO A 190 27.45 13.67 -2.07
CA PRO A 190 26.91 15.00 -1.82
C PRO A 190 26.73 15.77 -3.14
N TYR A 191 25.77 16.68 -3.11
CA TYR A 191 25.27 17.53 -4.20
C TYR A 191 26.38 18.34 -4.93
N GLY A 192 26.40 18.29 -6.27
CA GLY A 192 27.24 19.15 -7.12
C GLY A 192 28.18 18.38 -8.04
N VAL A 193 27.66 17.83 -9.13
CA VAL A 193 28.47 17.16 -10.17
C VAL A 193 28.79 18.14 -11.31
N PRO A 194 29.90 17.94 -12.04
CA PRO A 194 29.68 17.56 -13.43
C PRO A 194 30.34 16.22 -13.72
N MET A 195 29.49 15.24 -14.04
CA MET A 195 29.89 13.88 -14.36
C MET A 195 30.38 13.88 -15.81
N GLN A 196 31.68 14.07 -16.02
CA GLN A 196 32.25 13.84 -17.34
C GLN A 196 33.75 13.55 -17.25
N ALA A 197 34.11 12.27 -17.23
CA ALA A 197 35.24 11.73 -17.99
C ALA A 197 35.50 10.26 -17.63
N GLY A 198 35.60 9.43 -18.67
CA GLY A 198 36.71 8.49 -18.79
C GLY A 198 36.60 7.18 -18.02
N THR A 199 36.46 6.11 -18.79
CA THR A 199 36.82 4.72 -18.47
C THR A 199 37.84 4.54 -17.34
N GLY A 200 37.37 3.98 -16.22
CA GLY A 200 38.11 2.93 -15.51
C GLY A 200 39.29 3.33 -14.63
N ILE A 201 39.16 4.34 -13.77
CA ILE A 201 40.13 4.55 -12.68
C ILE A 201 39.45 4.22 -11.35
N THR A 202 39.66 2.99 -10.88
CA THR A 202 39.30 2.56 -9.53
C THR A 202 40.21 3.25 -8.52
N GLN A 203 39.62 4.07 -7.65
CA GLN A 203 40.32 4.70 -6.53
C GLN A 203 40.66 3.62 -5.48
N GLN A 204 41.93 3.27 -5.35
CA GLN A 204 42.39 2.38 -4.26
C GLN A 204 42.41 3.16 -2.94
N ALA A 205 41.91 2.55 -1.87
CA ALA A 205 41.93 3.13 -0.53
C ALA A 205 43.39 3.40 -0.10
N GLY A 206 43.70 4.65 0.28
CA GLY A 206 45.06 5.07 0.66
C GLY A 206 45.79 5.95 -0.36
N ASN A 207 45.20 6.24 -1.53
CA ASN A 207 45.74 7.14 -2.54
C ASN A 207 44.83 8.36 -2.75
N SER A 208 45.39 9.56 -2.87
CA SER A 208 44.65 10.75 -3.35
C SER A 208 44.76 10.85 -4.87
N ILE A 209 43.66 11.25 -5.51
CA ILE A 209 43.62 11.48 -6.96
C ILE A 209 43.82 12.97 -7.19
N VAL A 210 44.87 13.33 -7.92
CA VAL A 210 45.09 14.69 -8.40
C VAL A 210 44.73 14.73 -9.88
N ILE A 211 43.74 15.54 -10.22
CA ILE A 211 43.30 15.77 -11.60
C ILE A 211 43.84 17.14 -12.01
N GLN A 212 44.84 17.15 -12.90
CA GLN A 212 45.32 18.39 -13.48
C GLN A 212 44.54 18.70 -14.76
N PRO A 213 43.86 19.86 -14.84
CA PRO A 213 43.17 20.28 -16.05
C PRO A 213 44.19 20.47 -17.18
N GLY A 214 43.94 19.83 -18.31
CA GLY A 214 44.81 19.94 -19.49
C GLY A 214 44.80 21.36 -20.05
N VAL A 215 45.98 21.89 -20.35
CA VAL A 215 46.09 23.22 -20.98
C VAL A 215 45.72 23.08 -22.47
N HIS A 216 44.94 24.03 -23.00
CA HIS A 216 44.46 24.05 -24.40
C HIS A 216 43.55 22.88 -24.83
N GLY A 217 42.67 22.40 -23.93
CA GLY A 217 41.64 21.41 -24.29
C GLY A 217 42.17 19.98 -24.45
N GLN A 218 43.41 19.71 -24.02
CA GLN A 218 43.93 18.36 -23.89
C GLN A 218 43.20 17.59 -22.77
N PRO A 219 43.08 16.26 -22.88
CA PRO A 219 42.47 15.45 -21.85
C PRO A 219 43.20 15.63 -20.50
N PRO A 220 42.46 15.66 -19.38
CA PRO A 220 43.05 15.87 -18.06
C PRO A 220 43.99 14.72 -17.71
N THR A 221 45.14 15.08 -17.12
CA THR A 221 46.08 14.08 -16.61
C THR A 221 45.63 13.68 -15.21
N ILE A 222 45.49 12.38 -14.98
CA ILE A 222 45.03 11.82 -13.71
C ILE A 222 46.21 11.09 -13.08
N THR A 223 46.67 11.58 -11.93
CA THR A 223 47.77 10.99 -11.17
C THR A 223 47.28 10.53 -9.81
N GLN A 224 47.55 9.27 -9.46
CA GLN A 224 47.31 8.76 -8.11
C GLN A 224 48.58 8.92 -7.28
N VAL A 225 48.48 9.63 -6.16
CA VAL A 225 49.60 9.83 -5.22
C VAL A 225 49.28 9.10 -3.90
N PRO A 226 50.17 8.20 -3.42
CA PRO A 226 49.99 7.55 -2.12
C PRO A 226 50.07 8.55 -0.97
N PHE A 227 49.19 8.40 0.03
CA PHE A 227 49.30 9.16 1.27
C PHE A 227 50.59 8.74 2.01
N GLY A 228 51.64 9.56 1.92
CA GLY A 228 52.89 9.35 2.67
C GLY A 228 54.20 9.78 2.01
N SER A 229 54.21 10.23 0.74
CA SER A 229 55.46 10.60 0.03
C SER A 229 55.76 12.10 0.04
N ALA A 230 55.56 12.76 1.19
CA ALA A 230 55.97 14.15 1.38
C ALA A 230 56.77 14.30 2.67
N ILE A 231 57.96 13.69 2.76
CA ILE A 231 59.00 14.15 3.71
C ILE A 231 60.41 13.90 3.11
N HIS A 232 61.22 14.98 3.16
CA HIS A 232 62.68 15.11 3.04
C HIS A 232 63.30 15.46 1.67
N PRO A 233 64.35 16.30 1.68
CA PRO A 233 64.42 17.73 1.98
C PRO A 233 64.73 18.59 0.74
#